data_AF-A0A930K328-F1
#
_entry.id   AF-A0A930K328-F1
#
_cell.length_a   1.000
_cell.length_b   1.000
_cell.length_c   1.000
_cell.angle_alpha   90.00
_cell.angle_beta   90.00
_cell.angle_gamma   90.00
#
_symmetry.space_group_name_H-M   'P 1'
#
loop_
_entity.id
_entity.type
_entity.pdbx_description
1 polymer ?
#
loop_
_entity_poly.entity_id
_entity_poly.type
_entity_poly.pdbx_seq_one_letter_code
_entity_poly.pdbx_strand_id
1 'polypeptide(L)' 'PFKGIDGDIPMTFIRAPYIKESAGEVETLSEVEGHIVAARQGNQLVTAFHPELDSDMRVHEYFLEMVKGR' A
#
# COMPACT_ATOMS: atom_id res chain seq x y z
N PRO A 1 9.80 0.56 -3.58
CA PRO A 1 9.79 0.13 -2.16
C PRO A 1 8.47 0.48 -1.43
N PHE A 2 7.97 -0.44 -0.60
CA PHE A 2 6.80 -0.26 0.27
C PHE A 2 7.26 -0.10 1.72
N LYS A 3 6.89 1.00 2.38
CA LYS A 3 7.31 1.30 3.75
C LYS A 3 6.70 0.28 4.74
N GLY A 4 7.55 -0.34 5.53
CA GLY A 4 7.15 -1.40 6.48
C GLY A 4 7.17 -2.81 5.89
N ILE A 5 7.62 -2.99 4.65
CA ILE A 5 7.93 -4.28 4.05
C ILE A 5 9.36 -4.23 3.50
N ASP A 6 10.20 -5.19 3.90
CA ASP A 6 11.59 -5.22 3.47
C ASP A 6 11.74 -5.67 2.02
N GLY A 7 12.51 -4.92 1.21
CA GLY A 7 12.74 -5.22 -0.19
C GLY A 7 11.60 -4.80 -1.12
N ASP A 8 11.72 -5.15 -2.40
CA ASP A 8 10.69 -4.86 -3.40
C ASP A 8 9.58 -5.93 -3.38
N ILE A 9 8.36 -5.49 -3.68
CA ILE A 9 7.16 -6.32 -3.83
C ILE A 9 6.60 -6.13 -5.24
N PRO A 10 5.96 -7.16 -5.82
CA PRO A 10 5.20 -6.99 -7.05
C PRO A 10 4.01 -6.05 -6.81
N MET A 11 3.64 -5.29 -7.85
CA MET A 11 2.51 -4.37 -7.84
C MET A 11 1.76 -4.49 -9.16
N THR A 12 0.73 -5.34 -9.21
CA THR A 12 -0.09 -5.51 -10.41
C THR A 12 -1.13 -4.39 -10.54
N PHE A 13 -1.00 -3.53 -11.56
CA PHE A 13 -1.93 -2.42 -11.83
C PHE A 13 -2.90 -2.74 -12.97
N ILE A 14 -4.21 -2.62 -12.73
CA ILE A 14 -5.26 -2.82 -13.75
C ILE A 14 -6.20 -1.62 -13.73
N ARG A 15 -6.05 -0.71 -14.70
CA ARG A 15 -6.80 0.56 -14.75
C ARG A 15 -6.75 1.31 -13.40
N ALA A 16 -5.56 1.33 -12.81
CA ALA A 16 -5.33 1.82 -11.47
C ALA A 16 -5.68 3.32 -11.34
N PRO A 17 -6.37 3.72 -10.26
CA PRO A 17 -6.47 5.12 -9.92
C PRO A 17 -5.12 5.65 -9.42
N TYR A 18 -4.89 6.96 -9.53
CA TYR A 18 -3.78 7.63 -8.85
C TYR A 18 -4.29 8.45 -7.67
N ILE A 19 -3.56 8.42 -6.56
CA ILE A 19 -3.76 9.36 -5.46
C ILE A 19 -3.14 10.69 -5.88
N LYS A 20 -3.99 11.68 -6.16
CA LYS A 20 -3.56 13.02 -6.58
C LYS A 20 -2.93 13.82 -5.44
N GLU A 21 -3.48 13.70 -4.24
CA GLU A 21 -3.03 14.40 -3.05
C GLU A 21 -3.39 13.61 -1.78
N SER A 22 -2.60 13.79 -0.74
CA SER A 22 -2.83 13.26 0.61
C SER A 22 -2.61 14.37 1.63
N ALA A 23 -3.45 14.45 2.66
CA ALA A 23 -3.39 15.50 3.67
C ALA A 23 -3.68 14.95 5.07
N GLY A 24 -3.35 15.73 6.10
CA GLY A 24 -3.54 15.34 7.50
C GLY A 24 -2.55 14.26 7.93
N GLU A 25 -3.04 13.24 8.62
CA GLU A 25 -2.22 12.15 9.20
C GLU A 25 -2.06 10.95 8.26
N VAL A 26 -2.19 11.15 6.95
CA VAL A 26 -1.97 10.09 5.96
C VAL A 26 -0.48 9.79 5.84
N GLU A 27 -0.13 8.52 5.98
CA GLU A 27 1.21 8.01 5.74
C GLU A 27 1.29 7.42 4.32
N THR A 28 2.14 8.01 3.48
CA THR A 28 2.51 7.42 2.19
C THR A 28 3.38 6.19 2.42
N LEU A 29 2.91 5.04 1.95
CA LEU A 29 3.63 3.76 2.08
C LEU A 29 4.43 3.44 0.83
N SER A 30 3.97 3.82 -0.36
CA SER A 30 4.73 3.57 -1.59
C SER A 30 4.39 4.56 -2.69
N GLU A 31 5.39 4.86 -3.51
CA GLU A 31 5.30 5.69 -4.70
C GLU A 31 5.92 4.97 -5.90
N VAL A 32 5.29 5.11 -7.06
CA VAL A 32 5.78 4.63 -8.36
C VAL A 32 5.73 5.81 -9.33
N GLU A 33 6.88 6.15 -9.92
CA GLU A 33 7.01 7.29 -10.85
C GLU A 33 6.45 8.60 -10.28
N GLY A 34 6.66 8.84 -8.98
CA GLY A 34 6.17 10.04 -8.27
C GLY A 34 4.68 10.04 -7.94
N HIS A 35 3.95 8.96 -8.23
CA HIS A 35 2.54 8.82 -7.86
C HIS A 35 2.40 7.93 -6.62
N ILE A 36 1.60 8.36 -5.64
CA ILE A 36 1.30 7.55 -4.47
C ILE A 36 0.41 6.38 -4.89
N VAL A 37 0.87 5.16 -4.59
CA VAL A 37 0.18 3.90 -4.95
C VAL A 37 -0.21 3.06 -3.74
N ALA A 38 0.29 3.39 -2.55
CA ALA A 38 -0.18 2.83 -1.29
C ALA A 38 -0.09 3.87 -0.18
N ALA A 39 -1.13 3.94 0.65
CA ALA A 39 -1.19 4.87 1.76
C ALA A 39 -1.98 4.28 2.94
N ARG A 40 -1.75 4.82 4.13
CA ARG A 40 -2.45 4.44 5.35
C ARG A 40 -2.90 5.66 6.12
N GLN A 41 -4.09 5.59 6.71
CA GLN A 41 -4.56 6.56 7.70
C GLN A 41 -5.25 5.84 8.85
N GLY A 42 -4.63 5.87 10.03
CA GLY A 42 -5.12 5.12 11.20
C GLY A 42 -5.25 3.63 10.89
N ASN A 43 -6.51 3.16 10.83
CA ASN A 43 -6.87 1.76 10.56
C ASN A 43 -7.31 1.50 9.10
N GLN A 44 -7.13 2.46 8.20
CA GLN A 44 -7.45 2.31 6.78
C GLN A 44 -6.15 2.13 6.00
N LEU A 45 -6.09 1.06 5.20
CA LEU A 45 -5.03 0.80 4.23
C LEU A 45 -5.64 0.87 2.83
N VAL A 46 -5.01 1.61 1.94
CA VAL A 46 -5.42 1.71 0.53
C VAL A 46 -4.24 1.39 -0.39
N THR A 47 -4.53 0.72 -1.49
CA THR A 47 -3.58 0.42 -2.56
C THR A 47 -4.22 0.72 -3.92
N ALA A 48 -3.42 1.18 -4.87
CA ALA A 48 -3.82 1.40 -6.27
C ALA A 48 -3.54 0.18 -7.17
N PHE A 49 -2.80 -0.80 -6.64
CA PHE A 49 -2.51 -2.08 -7.27
C PHE A 49 -3.30 -3.20 -6.59
N HIS A 50 -3.23 -4.38 -7.19
CA HIS A 50 -3.96 -5.57 -6.78
C HIS A 50 -3.01 -6.59 -6.14
N PRO A 51 -2.69 -6.45 -4.83
CA PRO A 51 -1.79 -7.40 -4.14
C PRO A 51 -2.35 -8.82 -4.12
N GLU A 52 -3.65 -9.01 -4.33
CA GLU A 52 -4.31 -10.33 -4.37
C GLU A 52 -4.03 -11.10 -5.67
N LEU A 53 -3.53 -10.44 -6.70
CA LEU A 53 -3.19 -11.07 -7.98
C LEU A 53 -1.74 -11.56 -8.04
N ASP A 54 -0.96 -11.29 -7.00
CA ASP A 54 0.43 -11.68 -6.87
C ASP A 54 0.60 -12.82 -5.85
N SER A 55 1.65 -13.63 -5.97
CA SER A 55 1.95 -14.70 -5.00
C SER A 55 2.59 -14.19 -3.71
N ASP A 56 2.92 -12.91 -3.64
CA ASP A 56 3.57 -12.26 -2.50
C ASP A 56 2.55 -11.78 -1.48
N MET A 57 2.54 -12.39 -0.30
CA MET A 57 1.53 -12.15 0.71
C MET A 57 1.87 -10.99 1.65
N ARG A 58 3.04 -10.33 1.51
CA ARG A 58 3.55 -9.38 2.51
C ARG A 58 2.65 -8.16 2.71
N VAL A 59 1.91 -7.72 1.68
CA VAL A 59 0.91 -6.63 1.83
C VAL A 59 -0.30 -7.08 2.64
N HIS A 60 -0.75 -8.32 2.46
CA HIS A 60 -1.82 -8.92 3.26
C HIS A 60 -1.37 -9.15 4.71
N GLU A 61 -0.14 -9.63 4.90
CA GLU A 61 0.47 -9.78 6.22
C GLU A 61 0.58 -8.42 6.94
N TYR A 62 1.05 -7.38 6.24
CA TYR A 62 1.08 -6.01 6.77
C TYR A 62 -0.31 -5.55 7.24
N PHE A 63 -1.36 -5.80 6.46
CA PHE A 63 -2.74 -5.50 6.86
C PHE A 63 -3.18 -6.30 8.09
N LEU A 64 -2.86 -7.59 8.16
CA LEU A 64 -3.20 -8.43 9.31
C LEU A 64 -2.47 -7.98 10.59
N GLU A 65 -1.22 -7.55 10.49
CA GLU A 65 -0.49 -6.98 11.63
C GLU A 65 -1.14 -5.66 12.10
N MET A 66 -1.65 -4.81 11.19
CA MET A 66 -2.44 -3.64 11.58
C MET A 66 -3.71 -4.00 12.36
N VAL A 67 -4.33 -5.15 12.05
CA VAL A 67 -5.53 -5.64 12.75
C VAL A 67 -5.17 -6.21 14.12
N LYS A 68 -4.06 -6.96 14.24
CA LYS A 68 -3.58 -7.53 15.52
C LYS A 68 -3.07 -6.47 16.49
N GLY A 69 -2.51 -5.37 15.98
CA GLY A 69 -2.02 -4.24 16.77
C GLY A 69 -3.10 -3.29 17.29
N ARG A 70 -4.39 -3.66 17.17
CA ARG A 70 -5.52 -3.02 17.84
C ARG A 70 -5.84 -3.73 19.15
#